data_AF-A0A822HWK9-F1
#
_entry.id   AF-A0A822HWK9-F1
#
_cell.length_a   1.000
_cell.length_b   1.000
_cell.length_c   1.000
_cell.angle_alpha   90.00
_cell.angle_beta   90.00
_cell.angle_gamma   90.00
#
_symmetry.space_group_name_H-M   'P 1'
#
loop_
_entity.id
_entity.type
_entity.pdbx_description
1 polymer ?
#
loop_
_entity_poly.entity_id
_entity_poly.type
_entity_poly.pdbx_seq_one_letter_code
_entity_poly.pdbx_strand_id
1 'polypeptide(L)' 'TTIITTATISTTTITAATISTTSNTTATMSTNNNTTATISTTSNTTATMSTNNNTTATISTTNNTTATISATNNTTTI' A
#
# COMPACT_ATOMS: atom_id res chain seq x y z
N THR A 1 12.83 6.19 22.27
CA THR A 1 11.87 7.09 21.60
C THR A 1 11.17 6.31 20.51
N THR A 2 9.99 5.78 20.79
CA THR A 2 9.22 5.06 19.75
C THR A 2 8.37 6.09 19.03
N ILE A 3 8.88 6.64 17.93
CA ILE A 3 8.01 7.37 17.00
C ILE A 3 7.23 6.29 16.25
N ILE A 4 5.99 6.06 16.64
CA ILE A 4 5.05 5.22 15.88
C ILE A 4 4.24 6.16 15.00
N THR A 5 4.51 6.14 13.69
CA THR A 5 3.73 6.88 12.70
C THR A 5 3.21 5.89 11.68
N THR A 6 1.96 5.48 11.83
CA THR A 6 1.26 4.63 10.87
C THR A 6 0.72 5.48 9.73
N ALA A 7 0.75 4.97 8.50
CA ALA A 7 0.05 5.59 7.36
C ALA A 7 -1.03 4.65 6.84
N THR A 8 -2.26 5.18 6.69
CA THR A 8 -3.41 4.38 6.25
C THR A 8 -4.25 5.12 5.23
N ILE A 9 -4.63 4.44 4.16
CA ILE A 9 -5.58 4.92 3.14
C ILE A 9 -6.67 3.87 2.94
N SER A 10 -7.92 4.30 2.91
CA SER A 10 -9.08 3.50 2.49
C SER A 10 -9.93 4.29 1.50
N THR A 11 -10.12 3.78 0.29
CA THR A 11 -10.87 4.48 -0.79
C THR A 11 -11.66 3.48 -1.63
N THR A 12 -12.71 3.94 -2.33
CA THR A 12 -13.66 3.04 -3.02
C THR A 12 -13.88 3.33 -4.50
N THR A 13 -13.71 4.57 -4.95
CA THR A 13 -13.84 4.89 -6.38
C THR A 13 -13.06 6.16 -6.65
N ILE A 14 -11.76 6.02 -6.82
CA ILE A 14 -10.86 7.11 -7.19
C ILE A 14 -9.90 6.66 -8.27
N THR A 15 -9.29 7.60 -8.99
CA THR A 15 -8.31 7.25 -10.02
C THR A 15 -7.07 6.57 -9.42
N ALA A 16 -6.49 7.16 -8.37
CA ALA A 16 -5.24 6.65 -7.80
C ALA A 16 -5.15 6.84 -6.28
N ALA A 17 -4.69 5.80 -5.57
CA ALA A 17 -4.33 5.86 -4.15
C ALA A 17 -2.84 5.59 -3.97
N THR A 18 -2.14 6.46 -3.23
CA THR A 18 -0.70 6.33 -3.00
C THR A 18 -0.33 6.55 -1.54
N ILE A 19 0.42 5.63 -0.94
CA ILE A 19 1.15 5.85 0.32
C ILE A 19 2.63 5.91 0.00
N SER A 20 3.30 6.99 0.45
CA SER A 20 4.75 7.12 0.43
C SER A 20 5.25 7.49 1.83
N THR A 21 6.10 6.65 2.43
CA THR A 21 6.57 6.88 3.81
C THR A 21 8.00 6.41 4.02
N THR A 22 8.68 7.06 4.97
CA THR A 22 10.02 6.70 5.42
C THR A 22 10.02 6.53 6.93
N SER A 23 10.72 5.50 7.42
CA SER A 23 10.93 5.26 8.85
C SER A 23 9.62 5.12 9.67
N ASN A 24 8.57 4.58 9.05
CA ASN A 24 7.29 4.32 9.70
C ASN A 24 7.20 2.90 10.24
N THR A 25 6.41 2.66 11.28
CA THR A 25 6.14 1.28 11.71
C THR A 25 5.32 0.54 10.66
N THR A 26 4.22 1.14 10.18
CA THR A 26 3.27 0.45 9.31
C THR A 26 2.69 1.36 8.24
N ALA A 27 2.59 0.84 7.02
CA ALA A 27 1.84 1.42 5.91
C ALA A 27 0.74 0.44 5.48
N THR A 28 -0.52 0.87 5.45
CA THR A 28 -1.66 0.02 5.09
C THR A 28 -2.57 0.70 4.08
N MET A 29 -2.90 0.03 2.98
CA MET A 29 -3.84 0.54 1.99
C MET A 29 -4.95 -0.47 1.71
N SER A 30 -6.19 0.00 1.69
CA SER A 30 -7.34 -0.75 1.19
C SER A 30 -8.03 0.05 0.09
N THR A 31 -8.20 -0.54 -1.09
CA THR A 31 -8.88 0.14 -2.20
C THR A 31 -9.84 -0.78 -2.94
N ASN A 32 -10.88 -0.19 -3.52
CA ASN A 32 -11.80 -0.87 -4.42
C ASN A 32 -11.99 0.00 -5.66
N ASN A 33 -12.21 -0.60 -6.83
CA ASN A 33 -12.55 0.08 -8.09
C ASN A 33 -11.67 1.31 -8.42
N ASN A 34 -10.36 1.21 -8.24
CA ASN A 34 -9.42 2.27 -8.57
C ASN A 34 -8.61 1.93 -9.84
N THR A 35 -8.12 2.92 -10.58
CA THR A 35 -7.15 2.61 -11.65
C THR A 35 -5.85 2.10 -11.05
N THR A 36 -5.29 2.83 -10.08
CA THR A 36 -3.97 2.50 -9.51
C THR A 36 -3.96 2.56 -7.99
N ALA A 37 -3.33 1.59 -7.35
CA ALA A 37 -2.99 1.61 -5.93
C ALA A 37 -1.48 1.37 -5.75
N THR A 38 -0.80 2.22 -4.98
CA THR A 38 0.65 2.12 -4.77
C THR A 38 1.03 2.35 -3.32
N ILE A 39 1.84 1.45 -2.75
CA ILE A 39 2.57 1.68 -1.51
C ILE A 39 4.06 1.71 -1.86
N SER A 40 4.74 2.81 -1.53
CA SER A 40 6.20 2.94 -1.60
C SER A 40 6.74 3.28 -0.23
N THR A 41 7.62 2.44 0.31
CA THR A 41 8.11 2.64 1.69
C THR A 41 9.58 2.33 1.86
N THR A 42 10.25 3.06 2.74
CA THR A 42 11.65 2.82 3.10
C THR A 42 11.82 2.74 4.60
N SER A 43 12.52 1.69 5.06
CA SER A 43 12.84 1.48 6.48
C SER A 43 11.59 1.35 7.36
N ASN A 44 10.56 0.66 6.86
CA ASN A 44 9.35 0.39 7.64
C ASN A 44 9.33 -1.03 8.22
N THR A 45 8.59 -1.25 9.30
CA THR A 45 8.37 -2.64 9.75
C THR A 45 7.45 -3.39 8.78
N THR A 46 6.31 -2.78 8.42
CA THR A 46 5.29 -3.48 7.62
C THR A 46 4.67 -2.58 6.54
N ALA A 47 4.48 -3.13 5.35
CA ALA A 47 3.67 -2.57 4.27
C ALA A 47 2.60 -3.59 3.83
N THR A 48 1.33 -3.19 3.83
CA THR A 48 0.21 -4.09 3.49
C THR A 48 -0.77 -3.40 2.56
N MET A 49 -1.13 -4.04 1.46
CA MET A 49 -2.14 -3.57 0.51
C MET A 49 -3.23 -4.63 0.29
N SER A 50 -4.48 -4.21 0.35
CA SER A 50 -5.63 -4.98 -0.13
C SER A 50 -6.34 -4.18 -1.22
N THR A 51 -6.55 -4.79 -2.38
CA THR A 51 -7.21 -4.15 -3.52
C THR A 51 -8.24 -5.07 -4.16
N ASN A 52 -9.35 -4.50 -4.60
CA ASN A 52 -10.36 -5.21 -5.37
C ASN A 52 -10.72 -4.41 -6.62
N ASN A 53 -10.81 -5.07 -7.78
CA ASN A 53 -11.19 -4.47 -9.06
C ASN A 53 -10.33 -3.27 -9.46
N ASN A 54 -9.02 -3.33 -9.24
CA ASN A 54 -8.12 -2.27 -9.69
C ASN A 54 -7.41 -2.61 -11.00
N THR A 55 -7.01 -1.61 -11.81
CA THR A 55 -6.13 -1.92 -12.96
C THR A 55 -4.74 -2.34 -12.46
N THR A 56 -4.14 -1.57 -11.56
CA THR A 56 -2.79 -1.83 -11.06
C THR A 56 -2.71 -1.71 -9.55
N ALA A 57 -2.03 -2.65 -8.91
CA ALA A 57 -1.65 -2.59 -7.50
C ALA A 57 -0.15 -2.86 -7.35
N THR A 58 0.55 -2.01 -6.60
CA THR A 58 2.01 -2.11 -6.46
C THR A 58 2.47 -1.87 -5.03
N ILE A 59 3.30 -2.77 -4.49
CA ILE A 59 4.08 -2.51 -3.28
C ILE A 59 5.57 -2.49 -3.62
N SER A 60 6.21 -1.35 -3.40
CA SER A 60 7.66 -1.20 -3.47
C SER A 60 8.22 -0.89 -2.10
N THR A 61 9.10 -1.76 -1.58
CA THR A 61 9.71 -1.59 -0.26
C THR A 61 11.22 -1.67 -0.30
N THR A 62 11.89 -0.87 0.53
CA THR A 62 13.33 -0.94 0.75
C THR A 62 13.62 -0.99 2.24
N ASN A 63 14.42 -1.96 2.70
CA ASN A 63 14.74 -2.16 4.12
C ASN A 63 13.50 -2.34 5.01
N ASN A 64 12.47 -3.02 4.49
CA ASN A 64 11.30 -3.38 5.28
C ASN A 64 11.38 -4.81 5.81
N THR A 65 10.76 -5.06 6.97
CA THR A 65 10.64 -6.43 7.49
C THR A 65 9.58 -7.23 6.73
N THR A 66 8.45 -6.61 6.37
CA THR A 66 7.35 -7.32 5.70
C THR A 66 6.66 -6.44 4.66
N ALA A 67 6.33 -7.04 3.52
CA ALA A 67 5.50 -6.48 2.47
C ALA A 67 4.45 -7.53 2.05
N THR A 68 3.18 -7.14 1.96
CA THR A 68 2.09 -8.06 1.60
C THR A 68 1.06 -7.38 0.73
N ILE A 69 0.78 -7.97 -0.43
CA ILE A 69 -0.26 -7.53 -1.35
C ILE A 69 -1.32 -8.62 -1.51
N SER A 70 -2.59 -8.25 -1.32
CA SER A 70 -3.76 -9.08 -1.59
C SER A 70 -4.60 -8.38 -2.65
N ALA A 71 -4.59 -8.92 -3.86
CA ALA A 71 -5.29 -8.35 -5.01
C ALA A 71 -6.33 -9.33 -5.55
N THR A 72 -7.56 -8.84 -5.75
CA THR A 72 -8.65 -9.60 -6.37
C THR A 72 -9.17 -8.83 -7.56
N ASN A 73 -9.34 -9.51 -8.71
CA ASN A 73 -9.80 -8.91 -9.96
C ASN A 73 -8.94 -7.74 -10.44
N ASN A 74 -7.64 -7.78 -10.14
CA ASN A 74 -6.72 -6.78 -10.66
C ASN A 74 -6.12 -7.21 -11.98
N THR A 75 -5.88 -6.26 -12.89
CA THR A 75 -5.15 -6.56 -14.13
C THR A 75 -3.67 -6.81 -13.87
N THR A 76 -3.05 -6.04 -12.98
CA THR A 76 -1.61 -6.15 -12.67
C THR A 76 -1.36 -5.96 -11.18
N THR A 77 -0.53 -6.83 -10.61
CA THR A 77 -0.11 -6.80 -9.20
C THR A 77 1.40 -6.99 -9.15
N ILE A 78 2.11 -6.07 -8.50
CA ILE A 78 3.58 -6.04 -8.41
C ILE A 78 4.01 -5.87 -6.96
#